data_AF-A0AAX3WUJ3-F1
#
_entry.id   AF-A0AAX3WUJ3-F1
#
_cell.length_a   1.000
_cell.length_b   1.000
_cell.length_c   1.000
_cell.angle_alpha   90.00
_cell.angle_beta   90.00
_cell.angle_gamma   90.00
#
_symmetry.space_group_name_H-M   'P 1'
#
loop_
_entity.id
_entity.type
_entity.pdbx_description
1 polymer ?
#
loop_
_entity_poly.entity_id
_entity_poly.type
_entity_poly.pdbx_seq_one_letter_code
_entity_poly.pdbx_strand_id
1 'polypeptide(L)'
;MNAEMLEKRIEILQQIDALLPKCDCQTALESIKCPNCVEIAIHGQKLLGLVNLRNTSILDNENYSPVKSSKLALTKEKYLTLKKANKTDEQIAMICNVAPGTIRNWKKLNNIKTERMKGRRYNVR
;
A
#
# COMPACT_ATOMS: atom_id res chain seq x y z
N MET A 1 19.99 -16.80 0.65
CA MET A 1 19.59 -15.83 1.70
C MET A 1 20.87 -15.24 2.25
N ASN A 2 21.03 -13.91 2.25
CA ASN A 2 22.27 -13.25 2.67
C ASN A 2 22.44 -13.39 4.20
N ALA A 3 23.67 -13.53 4.70
CA ALA A 3 23.96 -13.75 6.12
C ALA A 3 23.36 -12.63 7.00
N GLU A 4 23.48 -11.38 6.55
CA GLU A 4 22.90 -10.21 7.19
C GLU A 4 21.36 -10.26 7.30
N MET A 5 20.67 -10.83 6.30
CA MET A 5 19.21 -11.00 6.36
C MET A 5 18.79 -12.13 7.31
N LEU A 6 19.66 -13.13 7.49
CA LEU A 6 19.43 -14.22 8.43
C LEU A 6 19.56 -13.71 9.87
N GLU A 7 20.58 -12.88 10.15
CA GLU A 7 20.77 -12.23 11.45
C GLU A 7 19.57 -11.36 11.83
N LYS A 8 19.15 -10.44 10.93
CA LYS A 8 17.95 -9.60 11.13
C LYS A 8 16.68 -10.42 11.37
N ARG A 9 16.54 -11.57 10.70
CA ARG A 9 15.41 -12.48 10.91
C ARG A 9 15.44 -13.11 12.32
N ILE A 10 16.62 -13.53 12.77
CA ILE A 10 16.79 -14.14 14.09
C ILE A 10 16.51 -13.11 15.19
N GLU A 11 17.00 -11.88 15.06
CA GLU A 11 16.74 -10.79 16.02
C GLU A 11 15.24 -10.51 16.18
N ILE A 12 14.49 -10.42 15.07
CA ILE A 12 13.04 -10.18 15.11
C ILE A 12 12.31 -11.35 15.78
N LEU A 13 12.74 -12.60 15.53
CA LEU A 13 12.13 -13.77 16.17
C LEU A 13 12.37 -13.78 17.69
N GLN A 14 13.58 -13.42 18.14
CA GLN A 14 13.89 -13.29 19.56
C GLN A 14 13.03 -12.23 20.26
N GLN A 15 12.74 -11.11 19.58
CA GLN A 15 11.83 -10.08 20.09
C GLN A 15 10.41 -10.60 20.25
N ILE A 16 9.91 -11.40 19.30
CA ILE A 16 8.59 -12.04 19.40
C ILE A 16 8.55 -13.04 20.56
N ASP A 17 9.57 -13.91 20.67
CA ASP A 17 9.64 -14.93 21.72
C ASP A 17 9.66 -14.31 23.12
N ALA A 18 10.25 -13.12 23.30
CA ALA A 18 10.25 -12.38 24.56
C ALA A 18 8.90 -11.76 24.93
N LEU A 19 8.00 -11.58 23.95
CA LEU A 19 6.68 -10.96 24.13
C LEU A 19 5.56 -12.00 24.26
N LEU A 20 5.70 -13.17 23.63
CA LEU A 20 4.73 -14.27 23.67
C LEU A 20 4.31 -14.69 25.10
N PRO A 21 5.22 -14.93 26.06
CA PRO A 21 4.82 -15.35 27.41
C PRO A 21 4.17 -14.23 28.24
N LYS A 22 4.16 -12.99 27.74
CA LYS A 22 3.52 -11.83 28.38
C LYS A 22 2.10 -11.59 27.86
N CYS A 23 1.60 -12.46 26.99
CA CYS A 23 0.29 -12.37 26.37
C CYS A 23 -0.61 -13.52 26.82
N ASP A 24 -1.72 -13.17 27.48
CA ASP A 24 -2.79 -14.13 27.81
C ASP A 24 -4.08 -13.85 27.01
N CYS A 25 -3.98 -13.15 25.88
CA CYS A 25 -5.14 -12.83 25.05
C CYS A 25 -5.73 -14.10 24.44
N GLN A 26 -7.01 -14.36 24.71
CA GLN A 26 -7.73 -15.53 24.22
C GLN A 26 -8.62 -15.19 23.03
N THR A 27 -8.98 -13.91 22.88
CA THR A 27 -9.84 -13.44 21.79
C THR A 27 -9.15 -12.42 20.89
N ALA A 28 -9.61 -12.34 19.65
CA ALA A 28 -9.14 -11.34 18.68
C ALA A 28 -9.42 -9.89 19.14
N LEU A 29 -10.44 -9.69 19.98
CA LEU A 29 -10.77 -8.35 20.48
C LEU A 29 -9.79 -7.89 21.57
N GLU A 30 -9.35 -8.82 22.42
CA GLU A 30 -8.31 -8.58 23.44
C GLU A 30 -6.95 -8.31 22.79
N SER A 31 -6.59 -9.07 21.76
CA SER A 31 -5.30 -8.93 21.10
C SER A 31 -5.14 -7.58 20.38
N ILE A 32 -6.24 -6.94 19.94
CA ILE A 32 -6.19 -5.58 19.36
C ILE A 32 -5.81 -4.52 20.41
N LYS A 33 -6.21 -4.71 21.67
CA LYS A 33 -5.96 -3.75 22.76
C LYS A 33 -4.73 -4.09 23.60
N CYS A 34 -4.20 -5.31 23.47
CA CYS A 34 -3.04 -5.75 24.20
C CYS A 34 -1.75 -5.15 23.62
N PRO A 35 -0.95 -4.42 24.42
CA PRO A 35 0.27 -3.79 23.94
C PRO A 35 1.26 -4.81 23.40
N ASN A 36 1.41 -5.96 24.06
CA ASN A 36 2.32 -7.03 23.65
C ASN A 36 1.86 -7.68 22.32
N CYS A 37 0.55 -7.90 22.11
CA CYS A 37 0.04 -8.43 20.85
C CYS A 37 0.21 -7.45 19.68
N VAL A 38 0.03 -6.15 19.93
CA VAL A 38 0.28 -5.09 18.95
C VAL A 38 1.76 -5.09 18.55
N GLU A 39 2.66 -5.21 19.52
CA GLU A 39 4.10 -5.24 19.28
C GLU A 39 4.53 -6.51 18.52
N ILE A 40 4.00 -7.68 18.89
CA ILE A 40 4.19 -8.94 18.14
C ILE A 40 3.73 -8.78 16.67
N ALA A 41 2.59 -8.13 16.43
CA ALA A 41 2.09 -7.89 15.08
C ALA A 41 3.04 -6.99 14.27
N ILE A 42 3.64 -5.97 14.90
CA ILE A 42 4.64 -5.09 14.28
C ILE A 42 5.89 -5.91 13.89
N HIS A 43 6.42 -6.73 14.80
CA HIS A 43 7.56 -7.61 14.50
C HIS A 43 7.23 -8.63 13.41
N GLY A 44 6.02 -9.18 13.40
CA GLY A 44 5.54 -10.08 12.34
C GLY A 44 5.50 -9.43 10.96
N GLN A 45 5.10 -8.14 10.86
CA GLN A 45 5.17 -7.37 9.62
C GLN A 45 6.61 -7.14 9.16
N LYS A 46 7.53 -6.82 10.08
CA LYS A 46 8.96 -6.69 9.77
C LYS A 46 9.52 -8.00 9.21
N LEU A 47 9.16 -9.13 9.82
CA LEU A 47 9.55 -10.46 9.34
C LEU A 47 9.02 -10.76 7.93
N LEU A 48 7.75 -10.42 7.65
CA LEU A 48 7.15 -10.56 6.31
C LEU A 48 7.83 -9.65 5.28
N GLY A 49 8.29 -8.47 5.68
CA GLY A 49 9.04 -7.53 4.85
C GLY A 49 10.40 -8.09 4.39
N LEU A 50 11.08 -8.84 5.26
CA LEU A 50 12.36 -9.49 4.93
C LEU A 50 12.21 -10.63 3.91
N VAL A 51 11.08 -11.34 3.94
CA VAL A 51 10.82 -12.47 3.03
C VAL A 51 10.26 -11.99 1.68
N ASN A 52 9.49 -10.91 1.68
CA ASN A 52 8.85 -10.38 0.48
C ASN A 52 9.56 -9.12 -0.04
N LEU A 53 10.39 -9.28 -1.07
CA LEU A 53 11.08 -8.19 -1.79
C LEU A 53 10.16 -7.06 -2.31
N ARG A 54 8.85 -7.29 -2.46
CA ARG A 54 7.88 -6.24 -2.83
C ARG A 54 7.45 -5.33 -1.66
N ASN A 55 7.71 -5.75 -0.42
CA ASN A 55 7.29 -5.07 0.81
C ASN A 55 8.45 -4.42 1.57
N THR A 56 9.67 -4.43 1.01
CA THR A 56 10.86 -3.81 1.62
C THR A 56 10.72 -2.31 1.85
N SER A 57 9.87 -1.62 1.09
CA SER A 57 9.54 -0.19 1.32
C SER A 57 8.79 0.09 2.63
N ILE A 58 8.32 -0.95 3.34
CA ILE A 58 7.64 -0.84 4.64
C ILE A 58 8.64 -0.92 5.80
N LEU A 59 9.84 -1.49 5.60
CA LEU A 59 10.81 -1.72 6.66
C LEU A 59 11.45 -0.44 7.20
N ASP A 60 11.56 0.62 6.38
CA ASP A 60 12.25 1.86 6.74
C ASP A 60 11.32 3.02 7.12
N ASN A 61 10.00 2.80 7.21
CA ASN A 61 9.05 3.90 7.36
C ASN A 61 8.11 3.68 8.55
N GLU A 62 8.55 4.09 9.74
CA GLU A 62 7.67 4.24 10.92
C GLU A 62 6.59 5.33 10.72
N ASN A 63 6.62 6.04 9.59
CA ASN A 63 5.61 7.02 9.19
C ASN A 63 5.11 6.73 7.77
N TYR A 64 4.41 5.60 7.57
CA TYR A 64 3.58 5.43 6.37
C TYR A 64 2.45 6.46 6.36
N SER A 65 2.76 7.65 5.85
CA SER A 65 1.79 8.60 5.35
C SER A 65 1.63 8.33 3.86
N PRO A 66 0.41 8.04 3.35
CA PRO A 66 0.20 7.92 1.91
C PRO A 66 0.73 9.19 1.24
N VAL A 67 1.55 9.04 0.20
CA VAL A 67 2.20 10.14 -0.52
C VAL A 67 1.15 11.19 -0.91
N LYS A 68 1.03 12.23 -0.08
CA LYS A 68 0.21 13.40 -0.33
C LYS A 68 1.03 14.37 -1.17
N SER A 69 1.03 14.12 -2.47
CA SER A 69 0.91 15.17 -3.48
C SER A 69 1.27 14.57 -4.84
N SER A 70 0.25 14.24 -5.61
CA SER A 70 0.40 14.54 -7.02
C SER A 70 0.39 16.08 -7.09
N LYS A 71 1.49 16.73 -7.50
CA LYS A 71 1.51 18.16 -7.89
C LYS A 71 0.67 18.39 -9.16
N LEU A 72 -0.40 17.63 -9.33
CA LEU A 72 -1.29 17.68 -10.47
C LEU A 72 -2.31 18.77 -10.18
N ALA A 73 -2.24 19.86 -10.95
CA ALA A 73 -3.25 20.93 -10.96
C ALA A 73 -4.54 20.47 -11.66
N LEU A 74 -5.06 19.31 -11.26
CA LEU A 74 -6.33 18.74 -11.71
C LEU A 74 -7.27 18.66 -10.50
N THR A 75 -8.39 19.37 -10.60
CA THR A 75 -9.49 19.31 -9.63
C THR A 75 -10.49 18.22 -10.04
N LYS A 76 -11.29 17.74 -9.07
CA LYS A 76 -12.34 16.75 -9.33
C LYS A 76 -13.34 17.22 -10.38
N GLU A 77 -13.76 18.48 -10.30
CA GLU A 77 -14.70 19.09 -11.23
C GLU A 77 -14.16 19.11 -12.65
N LYS A 78 -12.91 19.58 -12.83
CA LYS A 78 -12.24 19.61 -14.14
C LYS A 78 -12.15 18.22 -14.75
N TYR A 79 -11.80 17.20 -13.96
CA TYR A 79 -11.77 15.81 -14.41
C TYR A 79 -13.16 15.33 -14.87
N LEU A 80 -14.21 15.58 -14.08
CA LEU A 80 -15.58 15.16 -14.43
C LEU A 80 -16.09 15.86 -15.69
N THR A 81 -15.78 17.14 -15.89
CA THR A 81 -16.10 17.87 -17.13
C THR A 81 -15.41 17.25 -18.35
N LEU A 82 -14.13 16.87 -18.22
CA LEU A 82 -13.40 16.17 -19.29
C LEU A 82 -14.00 14.79 -19.58
N LYS A 83 -14.47 14.06 -18.55
CA LYS A 83 -15.18 12.79 -18.75
C LYS A 83 -16.53 12.97 -19.44
N LYS A 84 -17.30 14.02 -19.11
CA LYS A 84 -18.54 14.39 -19.81
C LYS A 84 -18.28 14.72 -21.29
N ALA A 85 -17.10 15.29 -21.60
CA ALA A 85 -16.63 15.52 -22.97
C ALA A 85 -16.04 14.27 -23.65
N ASN A 86 -16.33 13.05 -23.13
CA ASN A 86 -15.85 11.77 -23.65
C ASN A 86 -14.32 11.64 -23.76
N LYS A 87 -13.54 12.38 -22.95
CA LYS A 87 -12.09 12.22 -22.92
C LYS A 87 -11.69 10.94 -22.20
N THR A 88 -10.75 10.21 -22.78
CA THR A 88 -10.11 9.06 -22.14
C THR A 88 -9.13 9.54 -21.08
N ASP A 89 -8.81 8.68 -20.12
CA ASP A 89 -7.86 9.03 -19.07
C ASP A 89 -6.45 9.30 -19.62
N GLU A 90 -6.10 8.67 -20.75
CA GLU A 90 -4.89 8.96 -21.53
C GLU A 90 -4.91 10.38 -22.10
N GLN A 91 -6.02 10.79 -22.71
CA GLN A 91 -6.18 12.15 -23.21
C GLN A 91 -6.16 13.18 -22.09
N ILE A 92 -6.76 12.87 -20.93
CA ILE A 92 -6.71 13.73 -19.75
C ILE A 92 -5.27 13.84 -19.23
N ALA A 93 -4.52 12.76 -19.25
CA ALA A 93 -3.11 12.75 -18.89
C ALA A 93 -2.28 13.66 -19.81
N MET A 94 -2.52 13.58 -21.13
CA MET A 94 -1.90 14.47 -22.12
C MET A 94 -2.26 15.95 -21.89
N ILE A 95 -3.55 16.26 -21.65
CA ILE A 95 -4.02 17.63 -21.35
C ILE A 95 -3.35 18.19 -20.10
N CYS A 96 -3.10 17.33 -19.11
CA CYS A 96 -2.45 17.72 -17.87
C CYS A 96 -0.92 17.60 -17.93
N ASN A 97 -0.35 17.25 -19.08
CA ASN A 97 1.08 16.98 -19.30
C ASN A 97 1.69 16.02 -18.26
N VAL A 98 1.00 14.91 -17.99
CA VAL A 98 1.46 13.87 -17.06
C VAL A 98 1.35 12.49 -17.66
N ALA A 99 2.07 11.53 -17.08
CA ALA A 99 1.92 10.13 -17.41
C ALA A 99 0.51 9.60 -17.05
N PRO A 100 -0.06 8.65 -17.82
CA PRO A 100 -1.36 8.04 -17.50
C PRO A 100 -1.42 7.42 -16.10
N GLY A 101 -0.30 6.89 -15.60
CA GLY A 101 -0.17 6.38 -14.23
C GLY A 101 -0.45 7.44 -13.16
N THR A 102 -0.13 8.70 -13.43
CA THR A 102 -0.39 9.83 -12.53
C THR A 102 -1.89 10.07 -12.37
N ILE A 103 -2.67 10.01 -13.46
CA ILE A 103 -4.13 10.13 -13.42
C ILE A 103 -4.73 8.94 -12.65
N ARG A 104 -4.21 7.72 -12.83
CA ARG A 104 -4.65 6.54 -12.08
C ARG A 104 -4.45 6.72 -10.56
N ASN A 105 -3.29 7.20 -10.14
CA ASN A 105 -3.00 7.45 -8.73
C ASN A 105 -3.82 8.63 -8.18
N TRP A 106 -3.95 9.71 -8.95
CA TRP A 106 -4.77 10.86 -8.57
C TRP A 106 -6.24 10.47 -8.35
N LYS A 107 -6.82 9.60 -9.19
CA LYS A 107 -8.19 9.07 -8.99
C LYS A 107 -8.35 8.30 -7.69
N LYS A 108 -7.35 7.47 -7.32
CA LYS A 108 -7.34 6.75 -6.04
C LYS A 108 -7.33 7.73 -4.86
N LEU A 109 -6.44 8.74 -4.91
CA LEU A 109 -6.35 9.78 -3.86
C LEU A 109 -7.63 10.61 -3.75
N ASN A 110 -8.37 10.76 -4.85
CA ASN A 110 -9.60 11.55 -4.92
C ASN A 110 -10.90 10.75 -4.75
N ASN A 111 -10.80 9.45 -4.43
CA ASN A 111 -11.94 8.53 -4.28
C ASN A 111 -12.87 8.47 -5.51
N ILE A 112 -12.31 8.66 -6.72
CA ILE A 112 -13.06 8.52 -7.97
C ILE A 112 -13.13 7.03 -8.30
N LYS A 113 -14.33 6.44 -8.14
CA LYS A 113 -14.61 5.06 -8.53
C LYS A 113 -14.43 4.93 -10.03
N THR A 114 -13.34 4.32 -10.45
CA THR A 114 -13.17 3.88 -11.83
C THR A 114 -13.88 2.55 -11.96
N GLU A 115 -14.88 2.46 -12.83
CA GLU A 115 -15.28 1.15 -13.35
C GLU A 115 -14.02 0.50 -13.90
N ARG A 116 -13.62 -0.62 -13.30
CA ARG A 116 -12.53 -1.43 -13.84
C ARG A 116 -12.98 -1.80 -15.23
N MET A 117 -12.33 -1.28 -16.28
CA MET A 117 -12.47 -1.85 -17.60
C MET A 117 -12.20 -3.35 -17.42
N LYS A 118 -13.24 -4.18 -17.61
CA LYS A 118 -13.08 -5.62 -17.73
C LYS A 118 -11.91 -5.81 -18.69
N GLY A 119 -10.83 -6.43 -18.19
CA GLY A 119 -9.60 -6.59 -18.98
C GLY A 119 -9.99 -7.07 -20.36
N ARG A 120 -9.52 -6.38 -21.40
CA ARG A 120 -9.67 -6.84 -22.78
C ARG A 120 -9.13 -8.27 -22.80
N ARG A 121 -10.01 -9.27 -22.82
CA ARG A 121 -9.64 -10.61 -23.24
C ARG A 121 -9.15 -10.43 -24.67
N TYR A 122 -7.86 -10.62 -24.88
CA TYR A 122 -7.34 -10.77 -26.22
C TYR A 122 -8.09 -11.96 -26.83
N ASN A 123 -8.96 -11.70 -27.81
CA ASN A 123 -9.40 -12.74 -28.72
C ASN A 123 -8.16 -13.08 -29.55
N VAL A 124 -7.45 -14.12 -29.14
CA VAL A 124 -6.50 -14.80 -30.01
C VAL A 124 -7.36 -15.50 -31.07
N ARG A 125 -7.15 -15.10 -32.31
CA ARG A 125 -7.85 -15.56 -33.50
C ARG A 125 -7.36 -16.93 -33.92
#